data_AF-A0A1A8B2B0-F1
#
_entry.id   AF-A0A1A8B2B0-F1
#
_cell.length_a   1.000
_cell.length_b   1.000
_cell.length_c   1.000
_cell.angle_alpha   90.00
_cell.angle_beta   90.00
_cell.angle_gamma   90.00
#
_symmetry.space_group_name_H-M   'P 1'
#
loop_
_entity.id
_entity.type
_entity.pdbx_description
1 polymer ?
#
loop_
_entity_poly.entity_id
_entity_poly.type
_entity_poly.pdbx_seq_one_letter_code
_entity_poly.pdbx_strand_id
1 'polypeptide(L)'
;QDRGTYYVQLEDDIVAKAGYYSDMKTFTTQTASDEWLYLEFSQLGFRGKMFKTHDLPMIAEFFLMFHKDKPIDWLLDHLLWVKVCNP
;
A
#
# COMPACT_ATOMS: atom_id res chain seq x y z
N GLN A 1 19.97 -3.16 10.14
CA GLN A 1 19.48 -1.83 9.75
C GLN A 1 17.98 -1.83 9.99
N ASP A 2 17.49 -0.95 10.86
CA ASP A 2 16.06 -0.91 11.16
C ASP A 2 15.29 -0.43 9.93
N ARG A 3 14.17 -1.10 9.64
CA ARG A 3 13.27 -0.72 8.55
C ARG A 3 12.38 0.43 9.02
N GLY A 4 11.93 1.29 8.09
CA GLY A 4 10.97 2.34 8.41
C GLY A 4 9.63 1.75 8.89
N THR A 5 8.84 2.50 9.65
CA THR A 5 7.51 2.08 10.13
C THR A 5 6.53 1.83 8.98
N TYR A 6 6.67 2.60 7.90
CA TYR A 6 5.85 2.54 6.71
C TYR A 6 6.70 2.32 5.46
N TYR A 7 6.11 1.68 4.47
CA TYR A 7 6.64 1.52 3.12
C TYR A 7 5.67 2.15 2.12
N VAL A 8 6.20 2.93 1.18
CA VAL A 8 5.40 3.53 0.11
C VAL A 8 5.89 2.96 -1.21
N GLN A 9 4.97 2.37 -1.98
CA GLN A 9 5.26 1.93 -3.33
C GLN A 9 5.15 3.09 -4.31
N LEU A 10 6.22 3.35 -5.06
CA LEU A 10 6.28 4.34 -6.13
C LEU A 10 6.91 3.71 -7.38
N GLU A 11 6.65 4.31 -8.53
CA GLU A 11 7.32 4.01 -9.80
C GLU A 11 8.47 5.01 -10.02
N ASP A 12 9.36 4.72 -10.95
CA ASP A 12 10.47 5.59 -11.31
C ASP A 12 10.07 6.75 -12.25
N ASP A 13 8.91 6.66 -12.89
CA ASP A 13 8.42 7.59 -13.92
C ASP A 13 7.36 8.59 -13.42
N ILE A 14 7.29 8.84 -12.11
CA ILE A 14 6.28 9.74 -11.52
C ILE A 14 6.83 11.10 -11.12
N VAL A 15 5.95 12.11 -11.18
CA VAL A 15 6.17 13.43 -10.57
C VAL A 15 5.13 13.63 -9.47
N ALA A 16 5.59 13.80 -8.23
CA ALA A 16 4.72 14.03 -7.09
C ALA A 16 4.16 15.47 -7.08
N LYS A 17 2.89 15.61 -6.69
CA LYS A 17 2.29 16.93 -6.43
C LYS A 17 3.02 17.62 -5.26
N ALA A 18 3.09 18.95 -5.27
CA ALA A 18 3.54 19.70 -4.10
C ALA A 18 2.74 19.28 -2.86
N GLY A 19 3.43 18.97 -1.76
CA GLY A 19 2.81 18.51 -0.50
C GLY A 19 2.66 16.99 -0.37
N TYR A 20 2.91 16.20 -1.42
CA TYR A 20 2.64 14.75 -1.42
C TYR A 20 3.17 13.99 -0.17
N TYR A 21 4.42 14.26 0.21
CA TYR A 21 5.05 13.64 1.37
C TYR A 21 4.50 14.16 2.72
N SER A 22 4.25 15.47 2.84
CA SER A 22 3.71 16.04 4.08
C SER A 22 2.27 15.57 4.32
N ASP A 23 1.48 15.46 3.25
CA ASP A 23 0.10 15.01 3.30
C ASP A 23 0.04 13.54 3.74
N MET A 24 0.93 12.70 3.18
CA MET A 24 1.10 11.30 3.60
C MET A 24 1.41 11.16 5.11
N LYS A 25 2.35 11.95 5.64
CA LYS A 25 2.65 11.92 7.09
C LYS A 25 1.49 12.39 7.95
N THR A 26 0.84 13.46 7.51
CA THR A 26 -0.26 14.06 8.25
C THR A 26 -1.41 13.06 8.33
N PHE A 27 -1.77 12.46 7.20
CA PHE A 27 -2.85 11.49 7.12
C PHE A 27 -2.56 10.22 7.93
N THR A 28 -1.35 9.65 7.83
CA THR A 28 -0.96 8.49 8.66
C THR A 28 -0.99 8.76 10.16
N THR A 29 -0.62 9.97 10.56
CA THR A 29 -0.70 10.37 11.98
C THR A 29 -2.14 10.50 12.44
N GLN A 30 -3.03 11.03 11.58
CA GLN A 30 -4.45 11.18 11.86
C GLN A 30 -5.18 9.83 11.96
N THR A 31 -4.78 8.85 11.14
CA THR A 31 -5.38 7.50 11.11
C THR A 31 -4.58 6.48 11.90
N ALA A 32 -3.73 6.92 12.83
CA ALA A 32 -2.85 6.04 13.59
C ALA A 32 -3.60 5.04 14.49
N SER A 33 -4.82 5.38 14.92
CA SER A 33 -5.71 4.53 15.70
C SER A 33 -6.56 3.57 14.86
N ASP A 34 -6.61 3.79 13.55
CA ASP A 34 -7.51 3.06 12.66
C ASP A 34 -6.84 1.78 12.15
N GLU A 35 -7.64 0.75 11.92
CA GLU A 35 -7.20 -0.45 11.23
C GLU A 35 -7.40 -0.30 9.73
N TRP A 36 -6.32 -0.50 8.97
CA TRP A 36 -6.31 -0.39 7.52
C TRP A 36 -5.24 -1.33 6.96
N LEU A 37 -5.50 -1.90 5.79
CA LEU A 37 -4.57 -2.78 5.08
C LEU A 37 -3.49 -1.97 4.35
N TYR A 38 -3.91 -0.93 3.64
CA TYR A 38 -3.05 0.06 3.00
C TYR A 38 -3.77 1.39 2.89
N LEU A 39 -3.00 2.47 2.74
CA LEU A 39 -3.53 3.81 2.44
C LEU A 39 -3.18 4.16 0.98
N GLU A 40 -4.09 4.82 0.29
CA GLU A 40 -3.94 5.16 -1.12
C GLU A 40 -3.76 6.67 -1.32
N PHE A 41 -2.70 7.04 -2.04
CA PHE A 41 -2.38 8.41 -2.42
C PHE A 41 -2.23 8.58 -3.95
N SER A 42 -2.62 7.56 -4.72
CA SER A 42 -2.71 7.62 -6.18
C SER A 42 -3.78 6.65 -6.64
N GLN A 43 -4.65 7.11 -7.53
CA GLN A 43 -5.77 6.33 -8.07
C GLN A 43 -5.34 5.35 -9.16
N LEU A 44 -4.11 5.46 -9.68
CA LEU A 44 -3.66 4.61 -10.79
C LEU A 44 -2.83 3.43 -10.28
N GLY A 45 -3.38 2.22 -10.38
CA GLY A 45 -2.66 0.99 -10.14
C GLY A 45 -2.02 0.90 -8.74
N PHE A 46 -0.82 0.33 -8.69
CA PHE A 46 -0.13 -0.08 -7.47
C PHE A 46 0.80 0.98 -6.89
N ARG A 47 0.99 2.09 -7.62
CA ARG A 47 1.79 3.23 -7.14
C ARG A 47 1.00 4.07 -6.12
N GLY A 48 1.72 4.81 -5.30
CA GLY A 48 1.14 5.64 -4.24
C GLY A 48 0.43 4.84 -3.15
N LYS A 49 0.71 3.54 -3.03
CA LYS A 49 0.17 2.67 -1.99
C LYS A 49 1.12 2.67 -0.80
N MET A 50 0.60 2.94 0.38
CA MET A 50 1.38 2.94 1.63
C MET A 50 0.93 1.79 2.52
N PHE A 51 1.91 1.05 3.04
CA PHE A 51 1.73 -0.14 3.87
C PHE A 51 2.43 0.05 5.21
N LYS A 52 1.91 -0.59 6.27
CA LYS A 52 2.69 -0.79 7.50
C LYS A 52 3.78 -1.80 7.18
N THR A 53 5.03 -1.50 7.55
CA THR A 53 6.17 -2.36 7.20
C THR A 53 6.05 -3.78 7.79
N HIS A 54 5.33 -3.93 8.91
CA HIS A 54 5.10 -5.24 9.53
C HIS A 54 4.15 -6.13 8.72
N ASP A 55 3.29 -5.57 7.86
CA ASP A 55 2.35 -6.31 7.02
C ASP A 55 2.97 -6.76 5.68
N LEU A 56 4.08 -6.14 5.28
CA LEU A 56 4.75 -6.43 4.01
C LEU A 56 5.08 -7.90 3.76
N PRO A 57 5.56 -8.70 4.74
CA PRO A 57 5.84 -10.11 4.50
C PRO A 57 4.60 -10.88 4.01
N MET A 58 3.45 -10.68 4.65
CA MET A 58 2.20 -11.34 4.27
C MET A 58 1.72 -10.91 2.88
N ILE A 59 1.80 -9.61 2.58
CA ILE A 59 1.42 -9.05 1.28
C ILE A 59 2.33 -9.61 0.17
N ALA A 60 3.65 -9.64 0.41
CA ALA A 60 4.62 -10.15 -0.54
C ALA A 60 4.42 -11.65 -0.80
N GLU A 61 4.15 -12.45 0.25
CA GLU A 61 3.84 -13.87 0.11
C GLU A 61 2.58 -14.10 -0.72
N PHE A 62 1.52 -13.31 -0.49
CA PHE A 62 0.30 -13.38 -1.30
C PHE A 62 0.59 -13.08 -2.78
N PHE A 63 1.36 -12.03 -3.08
CA PHE A 63 1.74 -11.70 -4.46
C PHE A 63 2.56 -12.81 -5.10
N LEU A 64 3.53 -13.39 -4.39
CA LEU A 64 4.35 -14.48 -4.92
C LEU A 64 3.52 -15.75 -5.20
N MET A 65 2.52 -16.03 -4.38
CA MET A 65 1.63 -17.18 -4.56
C MET A 65 0.81 -17.07 -5.86
N PHE A 66 0.33 -15.87 -6.19
CA PHE A 66 -0.60 -15.63 -7.30
C PHE A 66 0.02 -14.85 -8.47
N HIS A 67 1.35 -14.68 -8.51
CA HIS A 67 2.03 -13.84 -9.52
C HIS A 67 1.77 -14.24 -10.98
N LYS A 68 1.40 -15.51 -11.23
CA LYS A 68 1.08 -16.00 -12.58
C LYS A 68 -0.38 -15.83 -12.96
N ASP A 69 -1.25 -15.55 -11.99
CA ASP A 69 -2.70 -15.53 -12.20
C ASP A 69 -3.19 -14.15 -12.60
N LYS A 70 -2.65 -13.10 -11.97
CA LYS A 70 -3.04 -11.71 -12.22
C LYS A 70 -1.87 -10.73 -12.01
N PRO A 71 -1.91 -9.55 -12.66
CA PRO A 71 -1.01 -8.43 -12.34
C PRO A 71 -1.11 -8.00 -10.87
N ILE A 72 -0.04 -7.38 -10.36
CA ILE A 72 0.08 -7.02 -8.94
C ILE A 72 -1.02 -6.09 -8.43
N ASP A 73 -1.48 -5.15 -9.27
CA ASP A 73 -2.58 -4.24 -8.93
C ASP A 73 -3.85 -5.02 -8.59
N TRP A 74 -4.19 -5.98 -9.44
CA TRP A 74 -5.39 -6.81 -9.27
C TRP A 74 -5.24 -7.81 -8.13
N LEU A 75 -4.01 -8.25 -7.84
CA LEU A 75 -3.74 -9.07 -6.66
C LEU A 75 -3.91 -8.27 -5.37
N LEU A 76 -3.56 -6.97 -5.35
CA LEU A 76 -3.82 -6.11 -4.20
C LEU A 76 -5.32 -5.97 -3.95
N ASP A 77 -6.11 -5.73 -4.99
CA ASP A 77 -7.57 -5.68 -4.87
C ASP A 77 -8.11 -7.01 -4.33
N HIS A 78 -7.65 -8.14 -4.88
CA HIS A 78 -8.07 -9.46 -4.43
C HIS A 78 -7.71 -9.71 -2.95
N LEU A 79 -6.54 -9.26 -2.50
CA LEU A 79 -6.15 -9.35 -1.10
C LEU A 79 -7.12 -8.57 -0.19
N LEU A 80 -7.50 -7.35 -0.60
CA LEU A 80 -8.47 -6.53 0.14
C LEU A 80 -9.83 -7.25 0.26
N TRP A 81 -10.34 -7.78 -0.85
CA TRP A 81 -11.59 -8.57 -0.89
C TRP A 81 -11.56 -9.82 0.00
N VAL A 82 -10.40 -10.46 0.13
CA VAL A 82 -10.25 -11.66 0.98
C VAL A 82 -10.10 -11.29 2.46
N LYS A 83 -9.49 -10.14 2.78
CA LYS A 83 -9.14 -9.74 4.15
C LYS A 83 -10.19 -8.89 4.84
N VAL A 84 -11.05 -8.20 4.09
CA VAL A 84 -12.00 -7.21 4.61
C VAL A 84 -13.42 -7.58 4.22
N CYS A 85 -14.35 -7.50 5.18
CA CYS A 85 -15.78 -7.65 4.91
C CYS A 85 -16.34 -6.34 4.35
N ASN A 86 -16.99 -6.38 3.18
CA ASN A 86 -17.53 -5.21 2.48
C ASN A 86 -16.48 -4.11 2.25
N PRO A 87 -15.44 -4.41 1.45
CA PRO A 87 -14.38 -3.45 1.11
C PRO A 87 -14.90 -2.25 0.31
#